data_AF-A0A2Z3X666-F1
#
_entry.id   AF-A0A2Z3X666-F1
#
_cell.length_a   1.000
_cell.length_b   1.000
_cell.length_c   1.000
_cell.angle_alpha   90.00
_cell.angle_beta   90.00
_cell.angle_gamma   90.00
#
_symmetry.space_group_name_H-M   'P 1'
#
loop_
_entity.id
_entity.type
_entity.pdbx_description
1 polymer ?
#
loop_
_entity_poly.entity_id
_entity_poly.type
_entity_poly.pdbx_seq_one_letter_code
_entity_poly.pdbx_strand_id
1 'polypeptide(L)'
;MLSIAKRTAVGAGLLLIMPVAVWVSGWNWQPGHNVWWLKSLFWVTETVTQPWGIITHVALCAWFLWCLRFRLKAAVMLFAILAVAILVGQGVKSWVKDKVQEPRPFVVWLEKTHHIPVDEFYTLKRKDRGNLVKEQLAEQRDVPTFLRKHWQKETGFAFPSGHTMFAASWALLAVGLLWPRRRTLTIAFLLIWATGVMGSRLLLGMHWPRDLVVATLISWLLVTLATWLAQRICGPLTPPVQETKEIAQREQES
;
A
#
# COMPACT_ATOMS: atom_id res chain seq x y z
N MET A 1 -10.90 15.99 16.00
CA MET A 1 -11.25 15.49 14.65
C MET A 1 -10.74 16.34 13.48
N LEU A 2 -11.18 17.58 13.30
CA LEU A 2 -10.86 18.38 12.10
C LEU A 2 -9.34 18.49 11.81
N SER A 3 -8.51 18.68 12.84
CA SER A 3 -7.06 18.80 12.68
C SER A 3 -6.37 17.51 12.25
N ILE A 4 -6.90 16.32 12.63
CA ILE A 4 -6.38 15.03 12.17
C ILE A 4 -6.79 14.82 10.72
N ALA A 5 -8.06 15.05 10.40
CA ALA A 5 -8.59 14.91 9.04
C ALA A 5 -7.86 15.84 8.05
N LYS A 6 -7.56 17.09 8.43
CA LYS A 6 -6.73 18.01 7.62
C LYS A 6 -5.35 17.42 7.34
N ARG A 7 -4.69 16.84 8.35
CA ARG A 7 -3.36 16.23 8.19
C ARG A 7 -3.40 14.96 7.35
N THR A 8 -4.38 14.09 7.55
CA THR A 8 -4.53 12.90 6.70
C THR A 8 -4.88 13.29 5.26
N ALA A 9 -5.66 14.36 5.04
CA ALA A 9 -5.93 14.89 3.70
C ALA A 9 -4.67 15.44 3.03
N VAL A 10 -3.80 16.17 3.75
CA VAL A 10 -2.49 16.60 3.22
C VAL A 10 -1.63 15.39 2.87
N GLY A 11 -1.56 14.39 3.77
CA GLY A 11 -0.84 13.14 3.50
C GLY A 11 -1.37 12.40 2.28
N ALA A 12 -2.69 12.37 2.09
CA ALA A 12 -3.31 11.78 0.90
C ALA A 12 -2.95 12.58 -0.36
N GLY A 13 -3.00 13.91 -0.30
CA GLY A 13 -2.54 14.79 -1.37
C GLY A 13 -1.10 14.48 -1.78
N LEU A 14 -0.17 14.37 -0.81
CA LEU A 14 1.23 14.02 -1.06
C LEU A 14 1.39 12.65 -1.73
N LEU A 15 0.70 11.62 -1.23
CA LEU A 15 0.76 10.27 -1.80
C LEU A 15 0.12 10.18 -3.19
N LEU A 16 -0.80 11.09 -3.52
CA LEU A 16 -1.44 11.15 -4.84
C LEU A 16 -0.56 11.82 -5.90
N ILE A 17 0.43 12.64 -5.52
CA ILE A 17 1.30 13.35 -6.48
C ILE A 17 1.94 12.37 -7.47
N MET A 18 2.63 11.34 -6.96
CA MET A 18 3.35 10.38 -7.80
C MET A 18 2.43 9.61 -8.76
N PRO A 19 1.37 8.90 -8.31
CA PRO A 19 0.53 8.14 -9.23
C PRO A 19 -0.28 9.03 -10.17
N VAL A 20 -0.71 10.23 -9.76
CA VAL A 20 -1.41 11.16 -10.67
C VAL A 20 -0.44 11.70 -11.73
N ALA A 21 0.78 12.04 -11.37
CA ALA A 21 1.78 12.48 -12.34
C ALA A 21 2.10 11.39 -13.38
N VAL A 22 2.26 10.13 -12.94
CA VAL A 22 2.47 8.99 -13.86
C VAL A 22 1.23 8.73 -14.71
N TRP A 23 0.02 8.95 -14.17
CA TRP A 23 -1.20 8.77 -14.93
C TRP A 23 -1.34 9.83 -16.04
N VAL A 24 -1.11 11.10 -15.69
CA VAL A 24 -1.21 12.24 -16.62
C VAL A 24 -0.11 12.20 -17.69
N SER A 25 1.07 11.66 -17.38
CA SER A 25 2.14 11.52 -18.37
C SER A 25 1.86 10.49 -19.46
N GLY A 26 0.80 9.67 -19.32
CA GLY A 26 0.51 8.58 -20.26
C GLY A 26 1.55 7.47 -20.24
N TRP A 27 2.32 7.36 -19.17
CA TRP A 27 3.34 6.33 -19.03
C TRP A 27 2.70 4.94 -19.04
N ASN A 28 3.26 4.06 -19.86
CA ASN A 28 2.86 2.66 -19.95
C ASN A 28 4.04 1.76 -19.58
N TRP A 29 3.74 0.69 -18.85
CA TRP A 29 4.75 -0.29 -18.46
C TRP A 29 5.30 -1.03 -19.69
N GLN A 30 6.62 -1.22 -19.72
CA GLN A 30 7.34 -1.97 -20.75
C GLN A 30 8.39 -2.88 -20.08
N PRO A 31 8.70 -4.07 -20.66
CA PRO A 31 9.78 -4.93 -20.16
C PRO A 31 11.16 -4.32 -20.42
N GLY A 32 12.23 -4.98 -19.93
CA GLY A 32 13.62 -4.59 -20.24
C GLY A 32 14.23 -3.55 -19.31
N HIS A 33 13.58 -3.24 -18.18
CA HIS A 33 14.19 -2.40 -17.15
C HIS A 33 15.40 -3.08 -16.49
N ASN A 34 16.33 -2.27 -15.98
CA ASN A 34 17.55 -2.76 -15.32
C ASN A 34 17.21 -3.76 -14.20
N VAL A 35 17.80 -4.94 -14.25
CA VAL A 35 17.53 -6.05 -13.32
C VAL A 35 17.80 -5.66 -11.87
N TRP A 36 18.84 -4.88 -11.62
CA TRP A 36 19.17 -4.41 -10.27
C TRP A 36 18.08 -3.46 -9.74
N TRP A 37 17.59 -2.56 -10.58
CA TRP A 37 16.48 -1.65 -10.23
C TRP A 37 15.18 -2.41 -9.93
N LEU A 38 14.83 -3.38 -10.78
CA LEU A 38 13.67 -4.25 -10.57
C LEU A 38 13.79 -5.07 -9.28
N LYS A 39 14.99 -5.55 -8.95
CA LYS A 39 15.25 -6.32 -7.72
C LYS A 39 15.11 -5.46 -6.47
N SER A 40 15.60 -4.22 -6.50
CA SER A 40 15.43 -3.26 -5.40
C SER A 40 13.95 -2.97 -5.14
N LEU A 41 13.17 -2.74 -6.20
CA LEU A 41 11.72 -2.51 -6.10
C LEU A 41 10.95 -3.77 -5.68
N PHE A 42 11.43 -4.94 -6.08
CA PHE A 42 10.91 -6.21 -5.59
C PHE A 42 11.10 -6.34 -4.08
N TRP A 43 12.27 -6.00 -3.54
CA TRP A 43 12.49 -5.98 -2.09
C TRP A 43 11.57 -4.99 -1.36
N VAL A 44 11.36 -3.81 -1.93
CA VAL A 44 10.37 -2.86 -1.38
C VAL A 44 8.97 -3.47 -1.36
N THR A 45 8.57 -4.18 -2.41
CA THR A 45 7.28 -4.89 -2.45
C THR A 45 7.20 -5.99 -1.39
N GLU A 46 8.29 -6.75 -1.20
CA GLU A 46 8.36 -7.83 -0.23
C GLU A 46 8.18 -7.33 1.20
N THR A 47 8.55 -6.08 1.53
CA THR A 47 8.25 -5.49 2.86
C THR A 47 6.75 -5.42 3.19
N VAL A 48 5.88 -5.61 2.21
CA VAL A 48 4.42 -5.66 2.40
C VAL A 48 3.86 -7.06 2.07
N THR A 49 4.56 -7.86 1.27
CA THR A 49 4.15 -9.21 0.90
C THR A 49 4.37 -10.22 2.04
N GLN A 50 3.45 -11.17 2.19
CA GLN A 50 3.61 -12.32 3.09
C GLN A 50 4.80 -13.21 2.69
N PRO A 51 5.72 -13.56 3.61
CA PRO A 51 5.62 -13.43 5.08
C PRO A 51 6.20 -12.14 5.69
N TRP A 52 7.12 -11.46 5.02
CA TRP A 52 7.86 -10.30 5.56
C TRP A 52 6.95 -9.13 5.94
N GLY A 53 5.83 -8.96 5.24
CA GLY A 53 4.80 -7.97 5.57
C GLY A 53 4.22 -8.11 6.98
N ILE A 54 4.19 -9.32 7.58
CA ILE A 54 3.78 -9.48 8.99
C ILE A 54 4.80 -8.81 9.90
N ILE A 55 6.09 -9.01 9.64
CA ILE A 55 7.17 -8.45 10.46
C ILE A 55 7.09 -6.93 10.41
N THR A 56 6.97 -6.35 9.21
CA THR A 56 6.81 -4.89 9.05
C THR A 56 5.55 -4.39 9.76
N HIS A 57 4.43 -5.11 9.66
CA HIS A 57 3.19 -4.74 10.33
C HIS A 57 3.34 -4.74 11.86
N VAL A 58 3.89 -5.81 12.44
CA VAL A 58 4.08 -5.95 13.89
C VAL A 58 5.05 -4.90 14.41
N ALA A 59 6.16 -4.66 13.71
CA ALA A 59 7.13 -3.63 14.07
C ALA A 59 6.50 -2.22 14.06
N LEU A 60 5.73 -1.89 13.02
CA LEU A 60 5.02 -0.60 12.95
C LEU A 60 3.93 -0.49 14.02
N CYS A 61 3.16 -1.55 14.28
CA CYS A 61 2.19 -1.56 15.38
C CYS A 61 2.85 -1.30 16.73
N ALA A 62 3.94 -1.99 17.05
CA ALA A 62 4.69 -1.78 18.28
C ALA A 62 5.23 -0.34 18.38
N TRP A 63 5.83 0.17 17.30
CA TRP A 63 6.34 1.54 17.24
C TRP A 63 5.25 2.60 17.42
N PHE A 64 4.08 2.41 16.79
CA PHE A 64 2.96 3.33 16.93
C PHE A 64 2.34 3.27 18.33
N LEU A 65 2.21 2.09 18.93
CA LEU A 65 1.74 1.96 20.32
C LEU A 65 2.70 2.67 21.29
N TRP A 66 4.01 2.56 21.06
CA TRP A 66 5.02 3.32 21.80
C TRP A 66 4.86 4.83 21.61
N CYS A 67 4.72 5.30 20.37
CA CYS A 67 4.52 6.72 20.07
C CYS A 67 3.19 7.27 20.60
N LEU A 68 2.17 6.42 20.76
CA LEU A 68 0.84 6.78 21.27
C LEU A 68 0.63 6.35 22.73
N ARG A 69 1.71 6.08 23.49
CA ARG A 69 1.64 5.55 24.86
C ARG A 69 0.76 6.37 25.81
N PHE A 70 0.73 7.69 25.64
CA PHE A 70 -0.12 8.60 26.42
C PHE A 70 -1.63 8.47 26.15
N ARG A 71 -2.00 7.80 25.05
CA ARG A 71 -3.37 7.53 24.62
C ARG A 71 -3.54 6.05 24.25
N LEU A 72 -2.89 5.14 25.00
CA LEU A 72 -2.80 3.73 24.64
C LEU A 72 -4.17 3.06 24.42
N LYS A 73 -5.18 3.36 25.26
CA LYS A 73 -6.54 2.83 25.10
C LYS A 73 -7.14 3.18 23.71
N ALA A 74 -7.02 4.43 23.30
CA ALA A 74 -7.51 4.88 22.00
C ALA A 74 -6.66 4.33 20.84
N ALA A 75 -5.36 4.15 21.03
CA ALA A 75 -4.48 3.54 20.04
C ALA A 75 -4.79 2.05 19.82
N VAL A 76 -5.00 1.28 20.89
CA VAL A 76 -5.42 -0.13 20.81
C VAL A 76 -6.79 -0.26 20.14
N MET A 77 -7.75 0.60 20.50
CA MET A 77 -9.05 0.63 19.84
C MET A 77 -8.93 0.94 18.34
N LEU A 78 -8.09 1.90 17.96
CA LEU A 78 -7.83 2.21 16.56
C LEU A 78 -7.28 1.00 15.79
N PHE A 79 -6.31 0.29 16.35
CA PHE A 79 -5.76 -0.90 15.72
C PHE A 79 -6.77 -2.05 15.65
N ALA A 80 -7.65 -2.20 16.65
CA ALA A 80 -8.75 -3.15 16.61
C ALA A 80 -9.73 -2.83 15.47
N ILE A 81 -10.12 -1.57 15.31
CA ILE A 81 -10.99 -1.11 14.20
C ILE A 81 -10.34 -1.38 12.85
N LEU A 82 -9.04 -1.09 12.71
CA LEU A 82 -8.31 -1.35 11.46
C LEU A 82 -8.18 -2.85 11.18
N ALA A 83 -7.96 -3.68 12.20
CA ALA A 83 -7.91 -5.14 12.04
C ALA A 83 -9.25 -5.70 11.55
N VAL A 84 -10.37 -5.24 12.14
CA VAL A 84 -11.72 -5.59 11.67
C VAL A 84 -11.92 -5.13 10.22
N ALA A 85 -11.51 -3.92 9.88
CA ALA A 85 -11.63 -3.42 8.51
C ALA A 85 -10.78 -4.20 7.49
N ILE A 86 -9.60 -4.70 7.89
CA ILE A 86 -8.78 -5.59 7.05
C ILE A 86 -9.49 -6.92 6.82
N LEU A 87 -10.09 -7.52 7.85
CA LEU A 87 -10.86 -8.77 7.72
C LEU A 87 -12.06 -8.59 6.79
N VAL A 88 -12.83 -7.51 6.98
CA VAL A 88 -13.93 -7.15 6.08
C VAL A 88 -13.42 -6.90 4.66
N GLY A 89 -12.29 -6.19 4.52
CA GLY A 89 -11.65 -5.89 3.25
C GLY A 89 -11.21 -7.14 2.47
N GLN A 90 -10.86 -8.23 3.15
CA GLN A 90 -10.58 -9.51 2.47
C GLN A 90 -11.84 -10.12 1.85
N GLY A 91 -13.00 -10.01 2.52
CA GLY A 91 -14.28 -10.41 1.97
C GLY A 91 -14.69 -9.55 0.76
N VAL A 92 -14.60 -8.22 0.90
CA VAL A 92 -14.88 -7.26 -0.18
C VAL A 92 -13.96 -7.50 -1.37
N LYS A 93 -12.67 -7.79 -1.14
CA LYS A 93 -11.71 -8.09 -2.21
C LYS A 93 -12.15 -9.27 -3.08
N SER A 94 -12.72 -10.32 -2.49
CA SER A 94 -13.23 -11.46 -3.26
C SER A 94 -14.37 -11.02 -4.16
N TRP A 95 -15.33 -10.27 -3.61
CA TRP A 95 -16.50 -9.80 -4.35
C TRP A 95 -16.18 -8.77 -5.45
N VAL A 96 -15.29 -7.81 -5.16
CA VAL A 96 -14.87 -6.78 -6.13
C VAL A 96 -14.15 -7.40 -7.32
N LYS A 97 -13.37 -8.47 -7.10
CA LYS A 97 -12.66 -9.17 -8.18
C LYS A 97 -13.58 -9.89 -9.15
N ASP A 98 -14.80 -10.22 -8.75
CA ASP A 98 -15.80 -10.79 -9.63
C ASP A 98 -16.50 -9.72 -10.49
N LYS A 99 -16.38 -8.44 -10.11
CA LYS A 99 -17.01 -7.30 -10.80
C LYS A 99 -16.04 -6.47 -11.64
N VAL A 100 -14.79 -6.32 -11.21
CA VAL A 100 -13.78 -5.50 -11.89
C VAL A 100 -12.71 -6.40 -12.47
N GLN A 101 -12.86 -6.69 -13.76
CA GLN A 101 -12.01 -7.61 -14.52
C GLN A 101 -10.91 -6.87 -15.30
N GLU A 102 -10.14 -6.02 -14.62
CA GLU A 102 -9.09 -5.23 -15.28
C GLU A 102 -7.77 -6.04 -15.40
N PRO A 103 -7.23 -6.21 -16.62
CA PRO A 103 -5.98 -6.91 -16.83
C PRO A 103 -4.80 -6.14 -16.23
N ARG A 104 -3.80 -6.87 -15.73
CA ARG A 104 -2.55 -6.25 -15.27
C ARG A 104 -1.69 -5.83 -16.48
N PRO A 105 -0.85 -4.79 -16.34
CA PRO A 105 0.03 -4.34 -17.42
C PRO A 105 0.87 -5.45 -18.05
N PHE A 106 1.43 -6.37 -17.24
CA PHE A 106 2.22 -7.48 -17.77
C PHE A 106 1.39 -8.47 -18.61
N VAL A 107 0.10 -8.64 -18.31
CA VAL A 107 -0.79 -9.56 -19.04
C VAL A 107 -1.10 -9.00 -20.43
N VAL A 108 -1.34 -7.68 -20.53
CA VAL A 108 -1.54 -7.00 -21.82
C VAL A 108 -0.29 -7.12 -22.71
N TRP A 109 0.90 -7.02 -22.11
CA TRP A 109 2.14 -7.25 -22.83
C TRP A 109 2.32 -8.73 -23.24
N LEU A 110 1.94 -9.67 -22.38
CA LEU A 110 2.01 -11.10 -22.64
C LEU A 110 1.10 -11.51 -23.79
N GLU A 111 -0.13 -10.98 -23.83
CA GLU A 111 -1.08 -11.13 -24.96
C GLU A 111 -0.46 -10.64 -26.26
N LYS A 112 0.12 -9.42 -26.27
CA LYS A 112 0.76 -8.86 -27.47
C LYS A 112 1.95 -9.69 -27.97
N THR A 113 2.65 -10.37 -27.08
CA THR A 113 3.88 -11.10 -27.41
C THR A 113 3.58 -12.55 -27.81
N HIS A 114 2.62 -13.19 -27.17
CA HIS A 114 2.32 -14.62 -27.34
C HIS A 114 0.93 -14.91 -27.93
N HIS A 115 0.19 -13.89 -28.37
CA HIS A 115 -1.10 -13.97 -29.06
C HIS A 115 -2.21 -14.73 -28.30
N ILE A 116 -2.15 -14.77 -26.96
CA ILE A 116 -3.25 -15.29 -26.15
C ILE A 116 -4.17 -14.14 -25.76
N PRO A 117 -5.44 -14.14 -26.20
CA PRO A 117 -6.38 -13.08 -25.86
C PRO A 117 -6.58 -12.99 -24.34
N VAL A 118 -6.62 -11.76 -23.82
CA VAL A 118 -6.80 -11.47 -22.39
C VAL A 118 -8.06 -12.12 -21.83
N ASP A 119 -9.13 -12.16 -22.61
CA ASP A 119 -10.41 -12.75 -22.19
C ASP A 119 -10.25 -14.25 -21.91
N GLU A 120 -9.59 -14.98 -22.81
CA GLU A 120 -9.31 -16.42 -22.63
C GLU A 120 -8.41 -16.65 -21.41
N PHE A 121 -7.39 -15.80 -21.22
CA PHE A 121 -6.54 -15.87 -20.03
C PHE A 121 -7.34 -15.82 -18.72
N TYR A 122 -8.34 -14.93 -18.63
CA TYR A 122 -9.12 -14.76 -17.41
C TYR A 122 -10.26 -15.77 -17.22
N THR A 123 -10.68 -16.49 -18.26
CA THR A 123 -11.61 -17.64 -18.12
C THR A 123 -10.99 -18.83 -17.38
N LEU A 124 -9.66 -18.96 -17.42
CA LEU A 124 -8.94 -20.03 -16.73
C LEU A 124 -8.98 -19.88 -15.21
N LYS A 125 -8.95 -21.01 -14.49
CA LYS A 125 -8.79 -21.02 -13.04
C LYS A 125 -7.43 -20.42 -12.68
N ARG A 126 -7.33 -19.80 -11.50
CA ARG A 126 -6.12 -19.10 -11.05
C ARG A 126 -4.84 -19.95 -11.14
N LYS A 127 -4.93 -21.25 -10.83
CA LYS A 127 -3.80 -22.20 -10.92
C LYS A 127 -3.34 -22.37 -12.36
N ASP A 128 -4.28 -22.53 -13.29
CA ASP A 128 -4.01 -22.73 -14.71
C ASP A 128 -3.47 -21.45 -15.35
N ARG A 129 -3.96 -20.27 -14.94
CA ARG A 129 -3.34 -18.98 -15.30
C ARG A 129 -1.87 -18.89 -14.88
N GLY A 130 -1.57 -19.35 -13.67
CA GLY A 130 -0.19 -19.39 -13.16
C GLY A 130 0.72 -20.31 -13.99
N ASN A 131 0.20 -21.47 -14.40
CA ASN A 131 0.92 -22.40 -15.27
C ASN A 131 1.13 -21.84 -16.67
N LEU A 132 0.11 -21.20 -17.25
CA LEU A 132 0.21 -20.57 -18.57
C LEU A 132 1.25 -19.45 -18.58
N VAL A 133 1.25 -18.58 -17.56
CA VAL A 133 2.30 -17.56 -17.37
C VAL A 133 3.67 -18.22 -17.23
N LYS A 134 3.78 -19.36 -16.54
CA LYS A 134 5.04 -20.10 -16.39
C LYS A 134 5.55 -20.66 -17.72
N GLU A 135 4.67 -21.23 -18.52
CA GLU A 135 5.00 -21.82 -19.83
C GLU A 135 5.41 -20.73 -20.83
N GLN A 136 4.60 -19.67 -20.97
CA GLN A 136 4.91 -18.57 -21.89
C GLN A 136 6.19 -17.83 -21.51
N LEU A 137 6.46 -17.67 -20.21
CA LEU A 137 7.68 -17.04 -19.73
C LEU A 137 8.86 -18.01 -19.58
N ALA A 138 8.73 -19.29 -19.93
CA ALA A 138 9.82 -20.25 -19.85
C ALA A 138 10.93 -19.89 -20.85
N GLU A 139 10.55 -19.46 -22.05
CA GLU A 139 11.44 -19.13 -23.17
C GLU A 139 11.90 -17.66 -23.16
N GLN A 140 11.21 -16.79 -22.40
CA GLN A 140 11.54 -15.38 -22.23
C GLN A 140 12.80 -15.18 -21.37
N ARG A 141 13.88 -14.69 -22.00
CA ARG A 141 15.15 -14.34 -21.33
C ARG A 141 15.17 -12.93 -20.75
N ASP A 142 14.31 -12.05 -21.25
CA ASP A 142 14.28 -10.62 -20.88
C ASP A 142 13.65 -10.37 -19.50
N VAL A 143 12.96 -11.37 -18.94
CA VAL A 143 12.30 -11.27 -17.63
C VAL A 143 13.08 -12.08 -16.58
N PRO A 144 13.63 -11.40 -15.55
CA PRO A 144 14.35 -12.07 -14.46
C PRO A 144 13.51 -13.14 -13.77
N THR A 145 14.17 -14.20 -13.30
CA THR A 145 13.52 -15.36 -12.66
C THR A 145 12.66 -15.00 -11.44
N PHE A 146 13.08 -14.02 -10.64
CA PHE A 146 12.32 -13.55 -9.47
C PHE A 146 10.99 -12.89 -9.89
N LEU A 147 11.01 -12.11 -10.98
CA LEU A 147 9.84 -11.40 -11.49
C LEU A 147 8.84 -12.38 -12.11
N ARG A 148 9.33 -13.39 -12.85
CA ARG A 148 8.50 -14.49 -13.37
C ARG A 148 7.75 -15.22 -12.25
N LYS A 149 8.45 -15.58 -11.17
CA LYS A 149 7.83 -16.20 -9.99
C LYS A 149 6.79 -15.28 -9.33
N HIS A 150 7.05 -13.98 -9.28
CA HIS A 150 6.10 -13.01 -8.73
C HIS A 150 4.81 -12.95 -9.58
N TRP A 151 4.93 -12.86 -10.90
CA TRP A 151 3.78 -12.84 -11.82
C TRP A 151 2.96 -14.12 -11.77
N GLN A 152 3.61 -15.29 -11.70
CA GLN A 152 2.93 -16.59 -11.53
C GLN A 152 2.09 -16.67 -10.24
N LYS A 153 2.55 -16.04 -9.15
CA LYS A 153 1.83 -15.98 -7.87
C LYS A 153 0.64 -15.01 -7.93
N GLU A 154 0.78 -13.93 -8.70
CA GLU A 154 -0.11 -12.76 -8.71
C GLU A 154 -1.01 -12.67 -9.96
N THR A 155 -1.53 -13.80 -10.46
CA THR A 155 -2.41 -13.91 -11.65
C THR A 155 -3.87 -13.47 -11.44
N GLY A 156 -4.16 -12.72 -10.38
CA GLY A 156 -5.47 -12.10 -10.20
C GLY A 156 -5.62 -10.82 -11.03
N PHE A 157 -6.85 -10.33 -11.16
CA PHE A 157 -7.11 -8.98 -11.69
C PHE A 157 -6.34 -7.90 -10.93
N ALA A 158 -6.06 -6.79 -11.62
CA ALA A 158 -5.25 -5.69 -11.12
C ALA A 158 -5.90 -5.00 -9.90
N PHE A 159 -7.22 -4.84 -9.89
CA PHE A 159 -7.90 -4.10 -8.84
C PHE A 159 -8.38 -4.99 -7.67
N PRO A 160 -8.38 -4.51 -6.41
CA PRO A 160 -7.66 -3.34 -5.86
C PRO A 160 -6.23 -3.67 -5.39
N SER A 161 -5.39 -2.65 -5.26
CA SER A 161 -3.99 -2.80 -4.80
C SER A 161 -3.88 -2.89 -3.27
N GLY A 162 -3.86 -4.11 -2.74
CA GLY A 162 -3.68 -4.35 -1.30
C GLY A 162 -2.35 -3.83 -0.74
N HIS A 163 -1.26 -3.90 -1.53
CA HIS A 163 0.05 -3.37 -1.15
C HIS A 163 0.02 -1.86 -0.94
N THR A 164 -0.56 -1.12 -1.89
CA THR A 164 -0.73 0.33 -1.78
C THR A 164 -1.64 0.68 -0.61
N MET A 165 -2.76 -0.04 -0.45
CA MET A 165 -3.68 0.24 0.65
C MET A 165 -2.99 0.08 2.03
N PHE A 166 -2.16 -0.94 2.18
CA PHE A 166 -1.43 -1.17 3.42
C PHE A 166 -0.39 -0.07 3.68
N ALA A 167 0.49 0.20 2.71
CA ALA A 167 1.57 1.17 2.88
C ALA A 167 1.04 2.61 3.03
N ALA A 168 0.04 2.99 2.22
CA ALA A 168 -0.61 4.29 2.30
C ALA A 168 -1.31 4.50 3.64
N SER A 169 -2.01 3.48 4.17
CA SER A 169 -2.69 3.60 5.48
C SER A 169 -1.69 3.89 6.60
N TRP A 170 -0.53 3.24 6.60
CA TRP A 170 0.53 3.51 7.58
C TRP A 170 1.10 4.92 7.48
N ALA A 171 1.41 5.37 6.26
CA ALA A 171 1.89 6.73 6.03
C ALA A 171 0.85 7.79 6.45
N LEU A 172 -0.43 7.55 6.15
CA LEU A 172 -1.53 8.43 6.55
C LEU A 172 -1.73 8.46 8.06
N LEU A 173 -1.62 7.32 8.75
CA LEU A 173 -1.62 7.27 10.22
C LEU A 173 -0.45 8.05 10.80
N ALA A 174 0.74 7.96 10.21
CA ALA A 174 1.91 8.71 10.66
C ALA A 174 1.68 10.23 10.55
N VAL A 175 1.27 10.72 9.39
CA VAL A 175 0.98 12.15 9.19
C VAL A 175 -0.18 12.60 10.09
N GLY A 176 -1.24 11.78 10.18
CA GLY A 176 -2.44 12.08 10.96
C GLY A 176 -2.24 12.10 12.47
N LEU A 177 -1.37 11.24 13.02
CA LEU A 177 -1.24 11.05 14.48
C LEU A 177 0.11 11.47 15.05
N LEU A 178 1.20 11.34 14.28
CA LEU A 178 2.55 11.55 14.79
C LEU A 178 3.11 12.94 14.48
N TRP A 179 2.48 13.70 13.59
CA TRP A 179 2.87 15.09 13.28
C TRP A 179 2.97 16.01 14.53
N PRO A 180 1.98 16.05 15.44
CA PRO A 180 2.04 16.90 16.64
C PRO A 180 3.03 16.36 17.68
N ARG A 181 3.51 15.13 17.49
CA ARG A 181 4.47 14.43 18.36
C ARG A 181 5.91 14.58 17.87
N ARG A 182 6.13 15.43 16.86
CA ARG A 182 7.44 15.74 16.26
C ARG A 182 8.22 14.51 15.79
N ARG A 183 7.53 13.42 15.42
CA ARG A 183 8.16 12.22 14.83
C ARG A 183 8.41 12.41 13.33
N THR A 184 9.08 13.49 12.96
CA THR A 184 9.32 13.90 11.56
C THR A 184 10.05 12.82 10.76
N LEU A 185 11.05 12.17 11.36
CA LEU A 185 11.79 11.06 10.74
C LEU A 185 10.88 9.87 10.41
N THR A 186 10.00 9.46 11.34
CA THR A 186 9.04 8.37 11.09
C THR A 186 8.07 8.73 9.95
N ILE A 187 7.58 9.97 9.93
CA ILE A 187 6.65 10.45 8.91
C ILE A 187 7.33 10.47 7.53
N ALA A 188 8.52 11.05 7.44
CA ALA A 188 9.30 11.10 6.20
C ALA A 188 9.61 9.69 5.67
N PHE A 189 10.10 8.80 6.56
CA PHE A 189 10.38 7.42 6.20
C PHE A 189 9.14 6.71 5.65
N LEU A 190 7.98 6.82 6.32
CA LEU A 190 6.77 6.13 5.87
C LEU A 190 6.19 6.71 4.58
N LEU A 191 6.29 8.02 4.35
CA LEU A 191 5.88 8.64 3.08
C LEU A 191 6.77 8.17 1.91
N ILE A 192 8.09 8.15 2.12
CA ILE A 192 9.05 7.64 1.12
C ILE A 192 8.81 6.16 0.86
N TRP A 193 8.66 5.35 1.91
CA TRP A 193 8.38 3.92 1.80
C TRP A 193 7.06 3.65 1.07
N ALA A 194 5.97 4.33 1.43
CA ALA A 194 4.68 4.15 0.76
C ALA A 194 4.75 4.54 -0.72
N THR A 195 5.43 5.63 -1.05
CA THR A 195 5.65 6.04 -2.45
C THR A 195 6.54 5.03 -3.19
N GLY A 196 7.55 4.46 -2.53
CA GLY A 196 8.39 3.39 -3.06
C GLY A 196 7.60 2.10 -3.35
N VAL A 197 6.70 1.70 -2.45
CA VAL A 197 5.78 0.58 -2.65
C VAL A 197 4.85 0.85 -3.83
N MET A 198 4.32 2.07 -3.95
CA MET A 198 3.50 2.46 -5.10
C MET A 198 4.29 2.37 -6.41
N GLY A 199 5.49 2.96 -6.45
CA GLY A 199 6.38 2.88 -7.60
C GLY A 199 6.75 1.45 -7.98
N SER A 200 6.97 0.56 -7.01
CA SER A 200 7.26 -0.84 -7.28
C SER A 200 6.08 -1.55 -7.95
N ARG A 201 4.83 -1.23 -7.59
CA ARG A 201 3.64 -1.81 -8.24
C ARG A 201 3.53 -1.43 -9.72
N LEU A 202 3.94 -0.22 -10.08
CA LEU A 202 3.96 0.26 -11.47
C LEU A 202 5.09 -0.40 -12.26
N LEU A 203 6.31 -0.34 -11.75
CA LEU A 203 7.51 -0.82 -12.46
C LEU A 203 7.61 -2.34 -12.55
N LEU A 204 6.97 -3.08 -11.64
CA LEU A 204 6.85 -4.54 -11.74
C LEU A 204 5.68 -4.97 -12.65
N GLY A 205 4.99 -4.03 -13.31
CA GLY A 205 3.91 -4.30 -14.26
C GLY A 205 2.64 -4.84 -13.61
N MET A 206 2.42 -4.52 -12.34
CA MET A 206 1.39 -5.18 -11.52
C MET A 206 0.06 -4.44 -11.47
N HIS A 207 0.09 -3.11 -11.60
CA HIS A 207 -1.07 -2.24 -11.45
C HIS A 207 -0.95 -1.03 -12.37
N TRP A 208 -2.10 -0.43 -12.68
CA TRP A 208 -2.16 0.86 -13.37
C TRP A 208 -2.06 2.01 -12.36
N PRO A 209 -1.63 3.22 -12.79
CA PRO A 209 -1.62 4.40 -11.93
C PRO A 209 -2.99 4.71 -11.30
N ARG A 210 -4.08 4.42 -12.03
CA ARG A 210 -5.46 4.53 -11.54
C ARG A 210 -5.72 3.66 -10.32
N ASP A 211 -5.23 2.42 -10.30
CA ASP A 211 -5.39 1.50 -9.16
C ASP A 211 -4.76 2.08 -7.90
N LEU A 212 -3.61 2.73 -8.04
CA LEU A 212 -2.88 3.36 -6.95
C LEU A 212 -3.61 4.59 -6.43
N VAL A 213 -4.16 5.44 -7.31
CA VAL A 213 -4.99 6.59 -6.92
C VAL A 213 -6.19 6.11 -6.09
N VAL A 214 -6.94 5.13 -6.60
CA VAL A 214 -8.13 4.62 -5.91
C VAL A 214 -7.75 3.94 -4.60
N ALA A 215 -6.67 3.14 -4.57
CA ALA A 215 -6.17 2.53 -3.33
C ALA A 215 -5.81 3.59 -2.26
N THR A 216 -5.13 4.67 -2.66
CA THR A 216 -4.78 5.79 -1.75
C THR A 216 -6.02 6.49 -1.22
N LEU A 217 -7.03 6.73 -2.07
CA LEU A 217 -8.30 7.34 -1.65
C LEU A 217 -9.08 6.44 -0.67
N ILE A 218 -9.15 5.12 -0.93
CA ILE A 218 -9.77 4.17 -0.02
C ILE A 218 -9.02 4.16 1.32
N SER A 219 -7.69 4.15 1.31
CA SER A 219 -6.88 4.24 2.53
C SER A 219 -7.14 5.52 3.31
N TRP A 220 -7.27 6.67 2.63
CA TRP A 220 -7.58 7.93 3.26
C TRP A 220 -8.95 7.93 3.94
N LEU A 221 -9.98 7.44 3.27
CA LEU A 221 -11.31 7.28 3.85
C LEU A 221 -11.27 6.32 5.04
N LEU A 222 -10.63 5.17 4.88
CA LEU A 222 -10.52 4.15 5.94
C LEU A 222 -9.83 4.70 7.19
N VAL A 223 -8.67 5.35 7.03
CA VAL A 223 -7.91 5.92 8.16
C VAL A 223 -8.70 7.06 8.82
N THR A 224 -9.35 7.91 8.02
CA THR A 224 -10.14 9.03 8.57
C THR A 224 -11.35 8.54 9.35
N LEU A 225 -12.06 7.52 8.86
CA LEU A 225 -13.18 6.89 9.57
C LEU A 225 -12.73 6.13 10.82
N ALA A 226 -11.63 5.37 10.72
CA ALA A 226 -11.10 4.60 11.85
C ALA A 226 -10.63 5.52 12.99
N THR A 227 -9.92 6.61 12.65
CA THR A 227 -9.51 7.61 13.64
C THR A 227 -10.69 8.36 14.23
N TRP A 228 -11.73 8.65 13.44
CA TRP A 228 -12.98 9.24 13.94
C TRP A 228 -13.68 8.33 14.95
N LEU A 229 -13.84 7.04 14.59
CA LEU A 229 -14.51 6.08 15.45
C LEU A 229 -13.73 5.84 16.74
N ALA A 230 -12.39 5.72 16.67
CA ALA A 230 -11.53 5.63 17.84
C ALA A 230 -11.66 6.86 18.76
N GLN A 231 -11.76 8.07 18.18
CA GLN A 231 -11.98 9.29 18.98
C GLN A 231 -13.35 9.30 19.66
N ARG A 232 -14.38 8.82 18.95
CA ARG A 232 -15.74 8.77 19.47
C ARG A 232 -15.89 7.77 20.61
N ILE A 233 -15.19 6.63 20.54
CA ILE A 233 -15.30 5.56 21.54
C ILE A 233 -14.35 5.77 22.73
N CYS A 234 -13.10 6.20 22.49
CA CYS A 234 -12.05 6.21 23.53
C CYS A 234 -11.51 7.62 23.86
N GLY A 235 -12.08 8.67 23.27
CA GLY A 235 -11.62 10.05 23.47
C GLY A 235 -10.46 10.46 22.55
N PRO A 236 -9.92 11.68 22.72
CA PRO A 236 -9.03 12.29 21.74
C PRO A 236 -7.68 11.57 21.59
N LEU A 237 -7.24 11.42 20.33
CA LEU A 237 -5.90 10.91 19.96
C LEU A 237 -4.81 11.99 19.93
N THR A 238 -5.19 13.25 20.20
CA THR A 238 -4.26 14.37 20.30
C THR A 238 -3.40 14.23 21.56
N PRO A 239 -2.15 14.74 21.54
CA PRO A 239 -1.28 14.66 22.69
C PRO A 239 -1.94 15.34 23.90
N PRO A 240 -2.02 14.68 25.08
CA PRO A 240 -2.44 15.34 26.31
C PRO A 240 -1.36 16.32 26.78
N VAL A 241 -1.71 17.18 27.75
CA VAL A 241 -0.80 18.20 28.30
C VAL A 241 0.51 17.61 28.79
N GLN A 242 0.48 16.41 29.41
CA GLN A 242 1.71 15.73 29.84
C GLN A 242 2.65 15.43 28.66
N GLU A 243 2.10 14.94 27.54
CA GLU A 243 2.88 14.63 26.33
C GLU A 243 3.41 15.91 25.68
N THR A 244 2.63 17.00 25.66
CA THR A 244 3.07 18.30 25.13
C THR A 244 4.25 18.87 25.90
N LYS A 245 4.25 18.76 27.24
CA LYS A 245 5.38 19.20 28.08
C LYS A 245 6.64 18.38 27.80
N GLU A 246 6.51 17.05 27.67
CA GLU A 246 7.65 16.19 27.34
C GLU A 246 8.21 16.47 25.93
N ILE A 247 7.34 16.78 24.96
CA ILE A 247 7.78 17.18 23.61
C ILE A 247 8.56 18.51 23.69
N ALA A 248 8.05 19.50 24.41
CA ALA A 248 8.71 20.79 24.56
C ALA A 248 10.07 20.69 25.27
N GLN A 249 10.18 19.83 26.29
CA GLN A 249 11.45 19.58 26.99
C GLN A 249 12.50 18.99 26.04
N ARG A 250 12.13 18.00 25.21
CA ARG A 250 13.05 17.42 24.23
C ARG A 250 13.52 18.41 23.17
N GLU A 251 12.68 19.39 22.81
CA GLU A 251 13.06 20.47 21.88
C GLU A 251 14.03 21.47 22.54
N GLN A 252 14.00 21.62 23.87
CA GLN A 252 14.93 22.48 24.60
C GLN A 252 16.29 21.80 24.87
N GLU A 253 16.31 20.47 24.93
CA GLU A 253 17.51 19.66 25.17
C GLU A 253 18.31 19.32 23.89
N SER A 254 17.76 19.60 22.70
CA SER A 254 18.39 19.33 21.38
C SER A 254 19.05 20.57 20.78
#